data_AF-A0A7C4QBD4-F1
#
_entry.id   AF-A0A7C4QBD4-F1
#
_cell.length_a   1.000
_cell.length_b   1.000
_cell.length_c   1.000
_cell.angle_alpha   90.00
_cell.angle_beta   90.00
_cell.angle_gamma   90.00
#
_symmetry.space_group_name_H-M   'P 1'
#
loop_
_entity.id
_entity.type
_entity.pdbx_description
1 polymer ?
#
loop_
_entity_poly.entity_id
_entity_poly.type
_entity_poly.pdbx_seq_one_letter_code
_entity_poly.pdbx_strand_id
1 'polypeptide(L)'
;MKKNKDKINSTIEGQIHRILYQVLASTKSEIEIEQFLRSVMTEAEVLAVAKRLAIAVFLDKGQSYERIKDVLRVSSATIADVSENMDKKGLQNALQQIKAEEWADMWSIRLSRALEKLIKT
;
A
#
# COMPACT_ATOMS: atom_id res chain seq x y z
N MET A 1 -23.03 25.03 -12.26
CA MET A 1 -22.21 23.83 -12.52
C MET A 1 -21.15 24.15 -13.56
N LYS A 2 -19.88 24.32 -13.17
CA LYS A 2 -18.77 24.47 -14.13
C LYS A 2 -18.52 23.10 -14.78
N LYS A 3 -18.77 22.96 -16.08
CA LYS A 3 -18.37 21.79 -16.87
C LYS A 3 -16.84 21.76 -16.92
N ASN A 4 -16.26 20.69 -16.39
CA ASN A 4 -14.82 20.44 -16.34
C ASN A 4 -14.26 20.44 -17.78
N LYS A 5 -13.41 21.42 -18.11
CA LYS A 5 -12.84 21.59 -19.46
C LYS A 5 -11.60 20.71 -19.70
N ASP A 6 -11.11 20.03 -18.67
CA ASP A 6 -9.80 19.37 -18.68
C ASP A 6 -9.89 17.86 -18.50
N LYS A 7 -10.89 17.21 -19.12
CA LYS A 7 -10.98 15.75 -19.11
C LYS A 7 -9.99 15.21 -20.14
N ILE A 8 -8.88 14.62 -19.67
CA ILE A 8 -7.94 13.89 -20.52
C ILE A 8 -8.72 12.86 -21.36
N ASN A 9 -8.34 12.72 -22.62
CA ASN A 9 -8.92 11.71 -23.50
C ASN A 9 -8.66 10.31 -22.91
N SER A 10 -9.70 9.48 -22.81
CA SER A 10 -9.61 8.15 -22.18
C SER A 10 -8.57 7.23 -22.83
N THR A 11 -8.29 7.39 -24.13
CA THR A 11 -7.23 6.66 -24.83
C THR A 11 -5.85 7.07 -24.33
N ILE A 12 -5.64 8.38 -24.15
CA ILE A 12 -4.39 8.93 -23.62
C ILE A 12 -4.20 8.50 -22.17
N GLU A 13 -5.26 8.55 -21.35
CA GLU A 13 -5.23 8.08 -19.96
C GLU A 13 -4.82 6.60 -19.86
N GLY A 14 -5.40 5.74 -20.71
CA GLY A 14 -5.03 4.33 -20.78
C GLY A 14 -3.56 4.11 -21.18
N GLN A 15 -3.03 4.91 -22.11
CA GLN A 15 -1.63 4.85 -22.50
C GLN A 15 -0.69 5.29 -21.38
N ILE A 16 -1.06 6.35 -20.64
CA ILE A 16 -0.29 6.84 -19.48
C ILE A 16 -0.19 5.75 -18.40
N HIS A 17 -1.33 5.13 -18.05
CA HIS A 17 -1.34 4.02 -17.08
C HIS A 17 -0.52 2.83 -17.57
N ARG A 18 -0.58 2.50 -18.86
CA ARG A 18 0.19 1.40 -19.44
C ARG A 18 1.70 1.61 -19.28
N ILE A 19 2.20 2.83 -19.51
CA ILE A 19 3.63 3.14 -19.34
C ILE A 19 4.05 2.88 -17.89
N LEU A 20 3.27 3.38 -16.92
CA LEU A 20 3.53 3.14 -15.49
C LEU A 20 3.59 1.65 -15.16
N TYR A 21 2.61 0.87 -15.60
CA TYR A 21 2.54 -0.57 -15.32
C TYR A 21 3.68 -1.34 -15.99
N GLN A 22 4.08 -0.95 -17.20
CA GLN A 22 5.21 -1.58 -17.89
C GLN A 22 6.52 -1.35 -17.17
N VAL A 23 6.78 -0.14 -16.66
CA VAL A 23 7.98 0.15 -15.87
C VAL A 23 7.99 -0.74 -14.62
N LEU A 24 6.90 -0.71 -13.83
CA LEU A 24 6.78 -1.52 -12.60
C LEU A 24 6.94 -3.02 -12.85
N ALA A 25 6.40 -3.54 -13.95
CA ALA A 25 6.50 -4.96 -14.31
C ALA A 25 7.88 -5.36 -14.85
N SER A 26 8.67 -4.41 -15.36
CA SER A 26 10.00 -4.67 -15.93
C SER A 26 11.12 -4.68 -14.89
N THR A 27 10.89 -4.04 -13.74
CA THR A 27 11.86 -3.90 -12.67
C THR A 27 12.13 -5.23 -11.97
N LYS A 28 13.40 -5.53 -11.68
CA LYS A 28 13.81 -6.86 -11.15
C LYS A 28 14.28 -6.84 -9.70
N SER A 29 14.41 -5.66 -9.09
CA SER A 29 14.90 -5.53 -7.71
C SER A 29 14.12 -4.49 -6.92
N GLU A 30 14.05 -4.70 -5.60
CA GLU A 30 13.41 -3.77 -4.66
C GLU A 30 14.09 -2.39 -4.70
N ILE A 31 15.41 -2.34 -4.84
CA ILE A 31 16.20 -1.09 -4.89
C ILE A 31 15.81 -0.24 -6.11
N GLU A 32 15.67 -0.87 -7.29
CA GLU A 32 15.24 -0.15 -8.50
C GLU A 32 13.81 0.37 -8.37
N ILE A 33 12.90 -0.41 -7.75
CA ILE A 33 11.52 0.04 -7.49
C ILE A 33 11.53 1.23 -6.53
N GLU A 34 12.31 1.17 -5.46
CA GLU A 34 12.43 2.26 -4.49
C GLU A 34 12.92 3.55 -5.16
N GLN A 35 14.01 3.47 -5.95
CA GLN A 35 14.55 4.63 -6.67
C GLN A 35 13.53 5.20 -7.65
N PHE A 36 12.81 4.34 -8.38
CA PHE A 36 11.76 4.78 -9.29
C PHE A 36 10.62 5.50 -8.56
N LEU A 37 10.07 4.89 -7.50
CA LEU A 37 8.96 5.46 -6.75
C LEU A 37 9.33 6.81 -6.13
N ARG A 38 10.53 6.94 -5.54
CA ARG A 38 11.03 8.21 -4.99
C ARG A 38 11.31 9.28 -6.04
N SER A 39 11.50 8.88 -7.30
CA SER A 39 11.72 9.82 -8.42
C SER A 39 10.43 10.38 -8.98
N VAL A 40 9.31 9.65 -8.87
CA VAL A 40 8.01 10.02 -9.46
C VAL A 40 6.96 10.41 -8.42
N MET A 41 7.20 10.10 -7.15
CA MET A 41 6.29 10.36 -6.03
C MET A 41 7.06 11.03 -4.90
N THR A 42 6.35 11.81 -4.10
CA THR A 42 6.88 12.35 -2.85
C THR A 42 7.03 11.25 -1.79
N GLU A 43 7.90 11.48 -0.82
CA GLU A 43 8.05 10.62 0.38
C GLU A 43 6.72 10.30 1.06
N ALA A 44 5.84 11.31 1.18
CA ALA A 44 4.55 11.16 1.81
C ALA A 44 3.61 10.25 1.00
N GLU A 45 3.64 10.34 -0.34
CA GLU A 45 2.82 9.50 -1.22
C GLU A 45 3.31 8.06 -1.22
N VAL A 46 4.63 7.83 -1.28
CA VAL A 46 5.22 6.48 -1.16
C VAL A 46 4.81 5.85 0.17
N LEU A 47 4.96 6.59 1.28
CA LEU A 47 4.55 6.13 2.60
C LEU A 47 3.04 5.85 2.68
N ALA A 48 2.21 6.68 2.05
CA ALA A 48 0.77 6.47 2.02
C ALA A 48 0.37 5.19 1.28
N VAL A 49 1.02 4.87 0.15
CA VAL A 49 0.82 3.60 -0.57
C VAL A 49 1.28 2.42 0.28
N ALA A 50 2.46 2.51 0.88
CA ALA A 50 2.99 1.45 1.74
C ALA A 50 2.08 1.18 2.95
N LYS A 51 1.54 2.23 3.58
CA LYS A 51 0.58 2.10 4.69
C LYS A 51 -0.72 1.42 4.26
N ARG A 52 -1.25 1.68 3.05
CA ARG A 52 -2.45 0.98 2.57
C ARG A 52 -2.22 -0.52 2.42
N LEU A 53 -1.07 -0.93 1.90
CA LEU A 53 -0.70 -2.35 1.83
C LEU A 53 -0.55 -2.96 3.23
N ALA A 54 0.07 -2.23 4.16
CA ALA A 54 0.21 -2.64 5.56
C ALA A 54 -1.14 -2.83 6.27
N ILE A 55 -2.10 -1.91 6.05
CA ILE A 55 -3.47 -2.02 6.55
C ILE A 55 -4.09 -3.34 6.06
N ALA A 56 -4.00 -3.64 4.76
CA ALA A 56 -4.57 -4.86 4.20
C ALA A 56 -3.99 -6.12 4.85
N VAL A 57 -2.68 -6.15 5.08
CA VAL A 57 -2.01 -7.26 5.79
C VAL A 57 -2.52 -7.37 7.24
N PHE A 58 -2.72 -6.26 7.94
CA PHE A 58 -3.17 -6.29 9.34
C PHE A 58 -4.64 -6.72 9.45
N LEU A 59 -5.49 -6.27 8.53
CA LEU A 59 -6.88 -6.69 8.43
C LEU A 59 -6.98 -8.19 8.13
N ASP A 60 -6.18 -8.69 7.18
CA ASP A 60 -6.10 -10.12 6.86
C ASP A 60 -5.64 -10.97 8.06
N LYS A 61 -4.79 -10.40 8.93
CA LYS A 61 -4.36 -11.00 10.21
C LYS A 61 -5.35 -10.77 11.38
N GLY A 62 -6.52 -10.20 11.13
CA GLY A 62 -7.57 -9.98 12.14
C GLY A 62 -7.25 -8.91 13.19
N GLN A 63 -6.34 -7.97 12.90
CA GLN A 63 -6.06 -6.85 13.81
C GLN A 63 -7.25 -5.87 13.87
N SER A 64 -7.49 -5.26 15.03
CA SER A 64 -8.56 -4.26 15.19
C SER A 64 -8.21 -2.91 14.55
N TYR A 65 -9.24 -2.12 14.24
CA TYR A 65 -9.09 -0.80 13.63
C TYR A 65 -8.31 0.16 14.53
N GLU A 66 -8.55 0.12 15.85
CA GLU A 66 -7.86 0.93 16.85
C GLU A 66 -6.36 0.66 16.80
N ARG A 67 -5.99 -0.62 16.78
CA ARG A 67 -4.59 -1.04 16.73
C ARG A 67 -3.93 -0.61 15.41
N ILE A 68 -4.61 -0.80 14.27
CA ILE A 68 -4.09 -0.38 12.96
C ILE A 68 -3.86 1.13 12.94
N LYS A 69 -4.81 1.91 13.45
CA LYS A 69 -4.72 3.37 13.55
C LYS A 69 -3.51 3.81 14.37
N ASP A 70 -3.30 3.20 15.54
CA ASP A 70 -2.23 3.60 16.45
C ASP A 70 -0.85 3.23 15.91
N VAL A 71 -0.72 2.04 15.33
CA VAL A 71 0.56 1.53 14.80
C VAL A 71 0.96 2.26 13.51
N LEU A 72 0.03 2.38 12.55
CA LEU A 72 0.32 2.94 11.24
C LEU A 72 0.12 4.46 11.18
N ARG A 73 -0.42 5.07 12.24
CA ARG A 73 -0.75 6.50 12.31
C ARG A 73 -1.59 6.92 11.10
N VAL A 74 -2.73 6.25 10.93
CA VAL A 74 -3.70 6.45 9.85
C VAL A 74 -5.08 6.75 10.40
N SER A 75 -5.97 7.34 9.61
CA SER A 75 -7.35 7.59 10.04
C SER A 75 -8.22 6.34 9.89
N SER A 76 -9.32 6.26 10.63
CA SER A 76 -10.32 5.20 10.48
C SER A 76 -10.92 5.19 9.06
N ALA A 77 -11.02 6.36 8.41
CA ALA A 77 -11.49 6.47 7.03
C ALA A 77 -10.54 5.78 6.04
N THR A 78 -9.22 5.92 6.23
CA THR A 78 -8.24 5.20 5.40
C THR A 78 -8.32 3.69 5.61
N ILE A 79 -8.54 3.24 6.85
CA ILE A 79 -8.69 1.81 7.14
C ILE A 79 -9.97 1.25 6.49
N ALA A 80 -11.08 1.99 6.62
CA ALA A 80 -12.35 1.61 6.00
C ALA A 80 -12.24 1.51 4.48
N ASP A 81 -11.60 2.50 3.82
CA ASP A 81 -11.34 2.47 2.38
C ASP A 81 -10.56 1.21 1.99
N VAL A 82 -9.47 0.89 2.67
CA VAL A 82 -8.72 -0.36 2.37
C VAL A 82 -9.58 -1.61 2.62
N SER A 83 -10.35 -1.64 3.71
CA SER A 83 -11.24 -2.76 4.04
C SER A 83 -12.28 -3.03 2.96
N GLU A 84 -12.90 -1.97 2.41
CA GLU A 84 -13.88 -2.06 1.31
C GLU A 84 -13.26 -2.59 0.01
N ASN A 85 -11.94 -2.52 -0.13
CA ASN A 85 -11.21 -2.96 -1.31
C ASN A 85 -10.52 -4.33 -1.12
N MET A 86 -10.71 -5.01 0.03
CA MET A 86 -10.07 -6.30 0.36
C MET A 86 -10.46 -7.44 -0.57
N ASP A 87 -11.64 -7.38 -1.18
CA ASP A 87 -12.15 -8.37 -2.12
C ASP A 87 -11.63 -8.15 -3.57
N LYS A 88 -10.97 -7.02 -3.84
CA LYS A 88 -10.41 -6.75 -5.16
C LYS A 88 -9.24 -7.68 -5.45
N LYS A 89 -9.28 -8.31 -6.62
CA LYS A 89 -8.26 -9.25 -7.10
C LYS A 89 -6.83 -8.74 -6.94
N GLY A 90 -6.59 -7.45 -7.19
CA GLY A 90 -5.25 -6.86 -7.04
C GLY A 90 -4.70 -6.98 -5.61
N LEU A 91 -5.53 -6.69 -4.61
CA LEU A 91 -5.13 -6.77 -3.21
C LEU A 91 -5.05 -8.22 -2.71
N GLN A 92 -5.98 -9.07 -3.15
CA GLN A 92 -5.93 -10.51 -2.87
C GLN A 92 -4.64 -11.16 -3.40
N ASN A 93 -4.25 -10.85 -4.64
CA ASN A 93 -3.02 -11.36 -5.23
C ASN A 93 -1.78 -10.87 -4.47
N ALA A 94 -1.73 -9.60 -4.09
CA ALA A 94 -0.63 -9.05 -3.29
C ALA A 94 -0.54 -9.74 -1.92
N LEU A 95 -1.66 -9.97 -1.25
CA LEU A 95 -1.71 -10.70 0.02
C LEU A 95 -1.25 -12.16 -0.14
N GLN A 96 -1.62 -12.83 -1.23
CA GLN A 96 -1.15 -14.19 -1.52
C GLN A 96 0.36 -14.24 -1.73
N GLN A 97 0.93 -13.28 -2.47
CA GLN A 97 2.39 -13.18 -2.65
C GLN A 97 3.10 -12.99 -1.31
N ILE A 98 2.63 -12.05 -0.47
CA ILE A 98 3.20 -11.79 0.86
C ILE A 98 3.13 -13.02 1.77
N LYS A 99 2.05 -13.80 1.69
CA LYS A 99 1.89 -15.06 2.46
C LYS A 99 2.83 -16.16 1.96
N ALA A 100 3.03 -16.26 0.65
CA ALA A 100 3.88 -17.27 0.04
C ALA A 100 5.38 -17.04 0.32
N GLU A 101 5.80 -15.80 0.50
CA GLU A 101 7.21 -15.43 0.67
C GLU A 101 7.75 -15.54 2.12
N GLU A 102 7.03 -16.15 3.08
CA GLU A 102 7.41 -16.24 4.52
C GLU A 102 7.55 -14.87 5.24
N TRP A 103 7.24 -13.75 4.59
CA TRP A 103 7.41 -12.40 5.17
C TRP A 103 6.46 -12.11 6.33
N ALA A 104 5.38 -12.89 6.47
CA ALA A 104 4.42 -12.72 7.55
C ALA A 104 5.04 -12.86 8.94
N ASP A 105 6.07 -13.70 9.10
CA ASP A 105 6.77 -13.93 10.36
C ASP A 105 7.86 -12.88 10.62
N MET A 106 8.61 -12.46 9.60
CA MET A 106 9.62 -11.41 9.76
C MET A 106 9.02 -10.02 10.04
N TRP A 107 7.91 -9.67 9.38
CA TRP A 107 7.20 -8.43 9.68
C TRP A 107 6.55 -8.48 11.06
N SER A 108 6.02 -9.64 11.46
CA SER A 108 5.55 -9.85 12.84
C SER A 108 6.68 -9.60 13.85
N ILE A 109 7.87 -10.16 13.64
CA ILE A 109 8.99 -10.05 14.59
C ILE A 109 9.58 -8.64 14.66
N ARG A 110 9.88 -7.99 13.51
CA ARG A 110 10.49 -6.64 13.50
C ARG A 110 9.51 -5.57 13.95
N LEU A 111 8.26 -5.66 13.53
CA LEU A 111 7.22 -4.75 13.98
C LEU A 111 6.93 -4.99 15.47
N SER A 112 6.87 -6.24 15.93
CA SER A 112 6.67 -6.56 17.37
C SER A 112 7.76 -5.95 18.25
N ARG A 113 9.05 -5.97 17.87
CA ARG A 113 10.09 -5.34 18.70
C ARG A 113 9.97 -3.81 18.77
N ALA A 114 9.61 -3.16 17.66
CA ALA A 114 9.36 -1.72 17.64
C ALA A 114 8.07 -1.36 18.43
N LEU A 115 7.06 -2.23 18.35
CA LEU A 115 5.79 -2.14 19.08
C LEU A 115 5.94 -2.42 20.58
N GLU A 116 6.73 -3.42 20.98
CA GLU A 116 7.01 -3.78 22.38
C GLU A 116 7.64 -2.61 23.13
N LYS A 117 8.53 -1.85 22.48
CA LYS A 117 9.12 -0.64 23.06
C LYS A 117 8.08 0.48 23.27
N LEU A 118 7.09 0.59 22.38
CA LEU A 118 6.00 1.57 22.50
C LEU A 118 4.92 1.16 23.51
N ILE A 119 4.88 -0.11 23.92
CA ILE A 119 3.94 -0.65 24.94
C ILE A 119 4.51 -0.56 26.36
N LYS A 120 5.84 -0.44 26.52
CA LYS A 120 6.53 -0.36 27.84
C LYS A 120 6.82 1.07 28.32
N THR A 121 6.25 2.10 27.68
CA THR A 121 6.32 3.50 28.11
C THR A 121 4.90 3.99 28.37
#